data_AF-A0A447Y445-F1
#
_entry.id   AF-A0A447Y445-F1
#
_cell.length_a   1.000
_cell.length_b   1.000
_cell.length_c   1.000
_cell.angle_alpha   90.00
_cell.angle_beta   90.00
_cell.angle_gamma   90.00
#
_symmetry.space_group_name_H-M   'P 1'
#
loop_
_entity.id
_entity.type
_entity.pdbx_description
1 polymer ?
#
loop_
_entity_poly.entity_id
_entity_poly.type
_entity_poly.pdbx_seq_one_letter_code
_entity_poly.pdbx_strand_id
1 'polypeptide(L)' 'MGKTETALALADVMYGGEKSLITINLSEYQEPHTVSQLKGSPPGYVGYGQGGILTEAVRKRPYSVVLLDEVEKATGMC' A
#
# COMPACT_ATOMS: atom_id res chain seq x y z
N MET A 1 -10.44 -9.92 -11.60
CA MET A 1 -9.53 -10.48 -12.62
C MET A 1 -9.01 -9.44 -13.63
N GLY A 2 -9.14 -8.13 -13.40
CA GLY A 2 -8.56 -7.11 -14.31
C GLY A 2 -7.79 -5.98 -13.61
N LYS A 3 -7.71 -6.03 -12.27
CA LYS A 3 -7.12 -4.96 -11.46
C LYS A 3 -5.59 -4.94 -11.61
N THR A 4 -4.98 -6.12 -11.53
CA THR A 4 -3.53 -6.31 -11.67
C THR A 4 -3.06 -5.94 -13.08
N GLU A 5 -3.78 -6.38 -14.09
CA GLU A 5 -3.48 -6.12 -15.50
C GLU A 5 -3.59 -4.63 -15.82
N THR A 6 -4.62 -3.96 -15.29
CA THR A 6 -4.79 -2.51 -15.45
C THR A 6 -3.67 -1.75 -14.73
N ALA A 7 -3.29 -2.18 -13.52
CA ALA A 7 -2.23 -1.54 -12.76
C ALA A 7 -0.85 -1.70 -13.42
N LEU A 8 -0.57 -2.89 -13.98
CA LEU A 8 0.63 -3.16 -14.77
C LEU A 8 0.67 -2.30 -16.03
N ALA A 9 -0.43 -2.24 -16.79
CA ALA A 9 -0.51 -1.40 -17.98
C ALA A 9 -0.28 0.09 -17.65
N LEU A 10 -0.83 0.58 -16.54
CA LEU A 10 -0.62 1.95 -16.08
C LEU A 10 0.85 2.19 -15.68
N ALA A 11 1.47 1.23 -14.99
CA ALA A 11 2.86 1.28 -14.59
C ALA A 11 3.81 1.29 -15.80
N ASP A 12 3.51 0.51 -16.84
CA ASP A 12 4.25 0.50 -18.10
C ASP A 12 4.19 1.85 -18.81
N VAL A 13 2.99 2.43 -18.91
CA VAL A 13 2.78 3.72 -19.60
C VAL A 13 3.43 4.89 -18.84
N MET A 14 3.41 4.88 -17.51
CA MET A 14 3.81 6.05 -16.71
C MET A 14 5.23 5.98 -16.17
N TYR A 15 5.69 4.82 -15.68
CA TYR A 15 6.82 4.75 -14.74
C TYR A 15 7.81 3.61 -15.00
N GLY A 16 7.81 3.02 -16.20
CA GLY A 16 8.81 2.03 -16.60
C GLY A 16 8.48 0.59 -16.20
N GLY A 17 7.19 0.31 -16.00
CA GLY A 17 6.64 -1.04 -15.92
C GLY A 17 6.62 -1.66 -14.55
N GLU A 18 6.57 -2.99 -14.48
CA GLU A 18 6.31 -3.78 -13.27
C GLU A 18 7.13 -3.36 -12.04
N LYS A 19 8.38 -2.91 -12.22
CA LYS A 19 9.24 -2.45 -11.11
C LYS A 19 8.69 -1.22 -10.37
N SER A 20 7.84 -0.44 -11.03
CA SER A 20 7.15 0.73 -10.51
C SER A 20 5.75 0.41 -9.97
N LEU A 21 5.31 -0.85 -10.01
CA LEU A 21 4.08 -1.28 -9.35
C LEU A 21 4.36 -1.68 -7.89
N ILE A 22 3.61 -1.10 -6.97
CA ILE A 22 3.55 -1.48 -5.56
C ILE A 22 2.20 -2.14 -5.33
N THR A 23 2.19 -3.41 -4.95
CA THR A 23 0.96 -4.15 -4.66
C THR A 23 0.86 -4.41 -3.16
N ILE A 24 -0.30 -4.10 -2.57
CA ILE A 24 -0.61 -4.41 -1.18
C ILE A 24 -1.93 -5.17 -1.15
N ASN A 25 -1.92 -6.36 -0.56
CA ASN A 25 -3.14 -7.11 -0.29
C ASN A 25 -3.73 -6.67 1.05
N LEU A 26 -4.87 -5.98 1.01
CA LEU A 26 -5.50 -5.42 2.21
C LEU A 26 -6.23 -6.46 3.07
N SER A 27 -6.38 -7.70 2.60
CA SER A 27 -6.87 -8.80 3.44
C SER A 27 -5.92 -9.17 4.59
N GLU A 28 -4.65 -8.75 4.54
CA GLU A 28 -3.71 -8.90 5.66
C GLU A 28 -3.92 -7.84 6.76
N TYR A 29 -4.73 -6.81 6.49
CA TYR A 29 -4.84 -5.58 7.30
C TYR A 29 -6.25 -5.35 7.86
N GLN A 30 -6.94 -6.42 8.26
CA GLN A 30 -8.33 -6.34 8.75
C GLN A 30 -8.44 -5.86 10.20
N GLU A 31 -7.35 -5.93 10.97
CA GLU A 31 -7.33 -5.59 12.38
C GLU A 31 -6.70 -4.21 12.62
N PRO A 32 -7.17 -3.42 13.60
CA PRO A 32 -6.65 -2.07 13.84
C PRO A 32 -5.13 -2.00 14.06
N HIS A 33 -4.57 -3.04 14.69
CA HIS A 33 -3.13 -3.11 14.95
C HIS A 33 -2.31 -3.40 13.68
N THR A 34 -2.86 -4.17 12.73
CA THR A 34 -2.19 -4.41 11.44
C THR A 34 -2.31 -3.20 10.53
N VAL A 35 -3.47 -2.50 10.52
CA VAL A 35 -3.64 -1.22 9.79
C VAL A 35 -2.59 -0.17 10.22
N SER A 36 -2.24 -0.13 11.50
CA SER A 36 -1.20 0.77 12.01
C SER A 36 0.19 0.42 11.44
N GLN A 37 0.49 -0.84 11.13
CA GLN A 37 1.75 -1.22 10.46
C GLN A 37 1.77 -0.77 8.99
N LEU A 38 0.62 -0.68 8.34
CA LEU A 38 0.51 -0.24 6.94
C LEU A 38 0.87 1.24 6.78
N LYS A 39 0.29 2.12 7.61
CA LYS A 39 0.45 3.59 7.51
C LYS A 39 1.45 4.20 8.50
N GLY A 40 1.78 3.48 9.57
CA GLY A 40 2.55 3.96 10.72
C GLY A 40 1.69 4.09 11.97
N SER A 41 2.32 3.98 13.13
CA SER A 41 1.65 4.08 14.43
C SER A 41 1.26 5.53 14.75
N PRO A 42 0.10 5.78 15.39
CA PRO A 42 -0.30 7.12 15.83
C PRO A 42 0.56 7.64 16.99
N PRO A 43 0.55 8.97 17.28
CA PRO A 43 1.25 9.54 18.43
C PRO A 43 0.88 8.82 19.74
N GLY A 44 1.88 8.51 20.56
CA GLY A 44 1.70 7.83 21.84
C GLY A 44 1.69 6.29 21.75
N TYR A 45 1.84 5.70 20.57
CA TYR A 45 1.99 4.25 20.37
C TYR A 45 3.42 3.88 19.96
N VAL A 46 3.82 2.63 20.24
CA VAL A 46 5.12 2.09 19.83
C VAL A 46 5.26 2.17 18.31
N GLY A 47 6.41 2.63 17.82
CA GLY A 47 6.67 2.82 16.39
C GLY A 47 6.19 4.16 15.83
N TYR A 48 5.68 5.08 16.66
CA TYR A 48 5.38 6.45 16.21
C TYR A 48 6.62 7.12 15.61
N GLY A 49 6.44 7.80 14.47
CA GLY A 49 7.52 8.41 13.69
C GLY A 49 8.27 7.46 12.76
N GLN A 50 8.00 6.14 12.83
CA GLN A 50 8.44 5.18 11.81
C GLN A 50 7.38 5.12 10.70
N GLY A 51 7.82 5.13 9.45
CA GLY A 51 6.92 4.94 8.32
C GLY A 51 6.34 3.53 8.33
N GLY A 52 5.04 3.40 8.04
CA GLY A 52 4.43 2.11 7.78
C GLY A 52 4.84 1.53 6.42
N ILE A 53 4.50 0.26 6.21
CA ILE A 53 4.87 -0.53 5.02
C ILE A 53 4.54 0.21 3.72
N LEU A 54 3.34 0.79 3.60
CA LEU A 54 2.93 1.55 2.41
C LEU A 54 3.76 2.83 2.27
N THR A 55 3.88 3.61 3.35
CA THR A 55 4.59 4.89 3.30
C THR A 55 6.08 4.71 2.96
N GLU A 56 6.70 3.63 3.44
CA GLU A 56 8.08 3.28 3.16
C GLU A 56 8.27 2.77 1.72
N ALA A 57 7.33 1.97 1.21
CA ALA A 57 7.35 1.51 -0.17
C ALA A 57 7.26 2.69 -1.15
N VAL A 58 6.34 3.62 -0.91
CA VAL A 58 6.18 4.84 -1.70
C VAL A 58 7.40 5.76 -1.55
N ARG A 59 7.97 5.90 -0.35
CA ARG A 59 9.20 6.71 -0.14
C ARG A 59 10.37 6.18 -0.96
N LYS A 60 10.53 4.86 -1.06
CA LYS A 60 11.59 4.22 -1.86
C LYS A 60 11.32 4.31 -3.37
N ARG A 61 10.06 4.38 -3.79
CA ARG A 61 9.63 4.44 -5.20
C ARG A 61 8.55 5.50 -5.38
N PRO A 62 8.91 6.79 -5.37
CA PRO A 62 7.92 7.88 -5.38
C PRO A 62 7.13 7.98 -6.71
N TYR A 63 7.72 7.50 -7.81
CA TYR A 63 7.06 7.38 -9.11
C TYR A 63 6.60 5.93 -9.30
N SER A 64 5.41 5.63 -8.77
CA SER A 64 4.86 4.28 -8.75
C SER A 64 3.35 4.28 -8.93
N VAL A 65 2.82 3.19 -9.47
CA VAL A 65 1.40 2.85 -9.35
C VAL A 65 1.23 2.02 -8.07
N VAL A 66 0.23 2.34 -7.25
CA VAL A 66 -0.11 1.55 -6.06
C VAL A 66 -1.40 0.79 -6.30
N LEU A 67 -1.34 -0.53 -6.28
CA LEU A 67 -2.50 -1.40 -6.30
C LEU A 67 -2.83 -1.85 -4.88
N LEU A 68 -3.94 -1.33 -4.35
CA LEU A 68 -4.55 -1.80 -3.11
C LEU A 68 -5.60 -2.85 -3.47
N ASP A 69 -5.29 -4.13 -3.27
CA ASP A 69 -6.21 -5.22 -3.56
C ASP A 69 -7.06 -5.58 -2.33
N GLU A 70 -8.25 -6.11 -2.57
CA GLU A 70 -9.22 -6.53 -1.54
C GLU A 70 -9.53 -5.42 -0.49
N VAL A 71 -9.58 -4.16 -0.91
CA VAL A 71 -9.83 -2.99 -0.03
C VAL A 71 -11.11 -3.12 0.80
N GLU A 72 -12.12 -3.81 0.28
CA GLU A 72 -13.37 -4.11 0.97
C GLU A 72 -13.19 -4.98 2.22
N LYS A 73 -12.04 -5.63 2.39
CA LYS A 73 -11.71 -6.48 3.55
C LYS A 73 -11.03 -5.71 4.68
N ALA A 74 -10.43 -4.55 4.40
CA ALA A 74 -9.79 -3.72 5.43
C ALA A 74 -10.83 -2.87 6.17
N THR A 75 -11.41 -3.43 7.24
CA THR A 75 -12.31 -2.71 8.14
C THR A 75 -11.51 -1.72 9.01
N GLY A 76 -11.69 -0.41 8.80
CA GLY A 76 -11.03 0.65 9.58
C GLY A 76 -10.07 1.57 8.81
N MET A 77 -10.03 1.49 7.46
CA MET A 77 -9.29 2.44 6.62
C MET A 77 -10.07 3.73 6.26
N CYS A 78 -11.34 3.84 6.65
CA CYS A 78 -12.14 5.08 6.57
C CYS A 78 -12.22 5.79 7.92
#